data_AF-A0A8T3DK61-F1
#
_entry.id   AF-A0A8T3DK61-F1
#
_cell.length_a   1.000
_cell.length_b   1.000
_cell.length_c   1.000
_cell.angle_alpha   90.00
_cell.angle_beta   90.00
_cell.angle_gamma   90.00
#
_symmetry.space_group_name_H-M   'P 1'
#
loop_
_entity.id
_entity.type
_entity.pdbx_description
1 polymer ?
#
loop_
_entity_poly.entity_id
_entity_poly.type
_entity_poly.pdbx_seq_one_letter_code
_entity_poly.pdbx_strand_id
1 'polypeptide(L)'
;MPIVEKIRTIAQRVYGAEDIELSPEAQAKIDYFNRQGFGTLPICMAKTHLSLSHMPDKKGVPTGFVLPIRDVRASIGAGFIYPLVGTMSTMPGLPTRPCFYDIDLDPETEEITGLF
;
A
#
# COMPACT_ATOMS: atom_id res chain seq x y z
N MET A 1 18.99 -8.01 -8.21
CA MET A 1 18.90 -6.98 -7.15
C MET A 1 18.10 -7.57 -5.99
N PRO A 2 18.63 -7.59 -4.75
CA PRO A 2 17.92 -8.07 -3.57
C PRO A 2 16.61 -7.32 -3.29
N ILE A 3 15.66 -7.95 -2.59
CA ILE A 3 14.36 -7.34 -2.25
C ILE A 3 14.53 -5.99 -1.54
N VAL A 4 15.40 -5.94 -0.52
CA VAL A 4 15.68 -4.71 0.25
C VAL A 4 16.18 -3.60 -0.64
N GLU A 5 17.12 -3.88 -1.54
CA GLU A 5 17.66 -2.88 -2.46
C GLU A 5 16.64 -2.38 -3.47
N LYS A 6 15.76 -3.26 -3.98
CA LYS A 6 14.66 -2.83 -4.86
C LYS A 6 13.76 -1.84 -4.14
N ILE A 7 13.40 -2.13 -2.89
CA ILE A 7 12.55 -1.25 -2.08
C ILE A 7 13.26 0.08 -1.81
N ARG A 8 14.54 0.05 -1.40
CA ARG A 8 15.36 1.24 -1.17
C ARG A 8 15.49 2.09 -2.44
N THR A 9 15.68 1.45 -3.60
CA THR A 9 15.80 2.14 -4.88
C THR A 9 14.52 2.90 -5.22
N ILE A 10 13.35 2.28 -5.02
CA ILE A 10 12.06 2.96 -5.23
C ILE A 10 11.90 4.12 -4.23
N ALA A 11 12.23 3.88 -2.96
CA ALA A 11 12.13 4.90 -1.91
C ALA A 11 12.99 6.14 -2.22
N GLN A 12 14.24 5.95 -2.63
CA GLN A 12 15.17 7.04 -2.90
C GLN A 12 14.91 7.72 -4.25
N ARG A 13 14.74 6.94 -5.33
CA ARG A 13 14.63 7.51 -6.68
C ARG A 13 13.24 8.04 -7.04
N VAL A 14 12.19 7.44 -6.48
CA VAL A 14 10.80 7.82 -6.82
C VAL A 14 10.21 8.72 -5.74
N TYR A 15 10.44 8.40 -4.46
CA TYR A 15 9.79 9.14 -3.36
C TYR A 15 10.67 10.23 -2.75
N GLY A 16 11.98 10.25 -3.00
CA GLY A 16 12.91 11.20 -2.37
C GLY A 16 13.14 10.93 -0.88
N ALA A 17 12.93 9.69 -0.44
CA ALA A 17 13.24 9.26 0.92
C ALA A 17 14.75 9.16 1.11
N GLU A 18 15.21 9.35 2.34
CA GLU A 18 16.63 9.22 2.70
C GLU A 18 17.03 7.75 2.77
N ASP A 19 16.26 6.95 3.51
CA ASP A 19 16.43 5.50 3.58
C ASP A 19 15.08 4.81 3.92
N ILE A 20 15.14 3.49 4.08
CA ILE A 20 14.04 2.64 4.52
C ILE A 20 14.34 2.06 5.90
N GLU A 21 13.31 1.93 6.72
CA GLU A 21 13.38 1.26 8.01
C GLU A 21 12.54 -0.02 7.93
N LEU A 22 13.17 -1.16 8.23
CA LEU A 22 12.51 -2.46 8.18
C LEU A 22 12.15 -2.91 9.60
N SER A 23 10.89 -3.26 9.83
CA SER A 23 10.51 -3.94 11.06
C SER A 23 11.16 -5.33 11.16
N PRO A 24 11.32 -5.90 12.37
CA PRO A 24 11.81 -7.27 12.53
C PRO A 24 10.97 -8.31 11.78
N GLU A 25 9.64 -8.10 11.73
CA GLU A 25 8.71 -8.96 10.99
C GLU A 25 8.93 -8.88 9.49
N ALA A 26 9.12 -7.66 8.96
CA ALA A 26 9.41 -7.43 7.55
C ALA A 26 10.73 -8.09 7.16
N GLN A 27 11.77 -7.93 7.97
CA GLN A 27 13.08 -8.54 7.73
C GLN A 27 12.99 -10.08 7.70
N ALA A 28 12.34 -10.69 8.69
CA ALA A 28 12.17 -12.14 8.75
C ALA A 28 11.42 -12.69 7.52
N LYS A 29 10.38 -11.99 7.03
CA LYS A 29 9.65 -12.39 5.83
C LYS A 29 10.46 -12.21 4.56
N ILE A 30 11.25 -11.14 4.44
CA ILE A 30 12.15 -10.94 3.31
C ILE A 30 13.17 -12.08 3.23
N ASP A 31 13.76 -12.47 4.37
CA ASP A 31 14.71 -13.58 4.42
C ASP A 31 14.06 -14.90 4.03
N TYR A 32 12.81 -15.13 4.48
CA TYR A 32 12.01 -16.27 4.03
C TYR A 32 11.76 -16.25 2.52
N PHE A 33 11.33 -15.12 1.95
CA PHE A 33 11.09 -15.00 0.50
C PHE A 33 12.37 -15.20 -0.32
N ASN A 34 13.52 -14.75 0.17
CA ASN A 34 14.82 -14.99 -0.45
C ASN A 34 15.15 -16.50 -0.44
N ARG A 35 14.92 -17.21 0.66
CA ARG A 35 15.13 -18.67 0.76
C ARG A 35 14.22 -19.46 -0.17
N GLN A 36 12.99 -18.99 -0.39
CA GLN A 36 12.04 -19.61 -1.32
C GLN A 36 12.31 -19.29 -2.80
N GLY A 37 13.33 -18.48 -3.11
CA GLY A 37 13.67 -18.12 -4.50
C GLY A 37 12.82 -16.99 -5.09
N PHE A 38 11.98 -16.32 -4.30
CA PHE A 38 11.11 -15.23 -4.76
C PHE A 38 11.80 -13.86 -4.82
N GLY A 39 13.10 -13.78 -4.55
CA GLY A 39 13.86 -12.52 -4.55
C GLY A 39 13.92 -11.81 -5.91
N THR A 40 13.66 -12.53 -7.00
CA THR A 40 13.63 -11.97 -8.36
C THR A 40 12.35 -11.21 -8.67
N LEU A 41 11.26 -11.44 -7.94
CA LEU A 41 9.95 -10.82 -8.20
C LEU A 41 10.00 -9.28 -8.11
N PRO A 42 9.20 -8.57 -8.92
CA PRO A 42 9.01 -7.13 -8.83
C PRO A 42 8.35 -6.71 -7.50
N ILE A 43 8.52 -5.44 -7.15
CA ILE A 43 7.99 -4.84 -5.92
C ILE A 43 6.80 -3.92 -6.25
N CYS A 44 5.70 -4.07 -5.52
CA CYS A 44 4.54 -3.18 -5.56
C CYS A 44 4.40 -2.46 -4.21
N MET A 45 4.72 -1.17 -4.15
CA MET A 45 4.71 -0.42 -2.88
C MET A 45 3.28 -0.11 -2.42
N ALA A 46 2.88 -0.60 -1.25
CA ALA A 46 1.59 -0.27 -0.64
C ALA A 46 1.77 0.85 0.41
N LYS A 47 1.49 2.09 -0.01
CA LYS A 47 1.60 3.30 0.83
C LYS A 47 0.38 4.23 0.66
N THR A 48 0.28 5.26 1.51
CA THR A 48 -0.70 6.33 1.30
C THR A 48 -0.55 6.97 -0.09
N HIS A 49 -1.65 7.18 -0.80
CA HIS A 49 -1.68 7.84 -2.11
C HIS A 49 -1.66 9.37 -2.01
N LEU A 50 -1.82 9.91 -0.79
CA LEU A 50 -1.99 11.34 -0.53
C LEU A 50 -0.67 12.13 -0.50
N SER A 51 0.46 11.43 -0.36
CA SER A 51 1.80 12.02 -0.26
C SER A 51 2.81 11.14 -1.00
N LEU A 52 3.99 11.67 -1.35
CA LEU A 52 5.14 10.83 -1.73
C LEU A 52 5.74 10.10 -0.52
N SER A 53 5.61 10.68 0.68
CA SER A 53 6.05 10.08 1.93
C SER A 53 5.05 9.05 2.48
N HIS A 54 5.32 8.50 3.66
CA HIS A 54 4.35 7.68 4.40
C HIS A 54 3.32 8.52 5.19
N MET A 55 3.51 9.84 5.30
CA MET A 55 2.64 10.76 6.02
C MET A 55 1.64 11.45 5.06
N PRO A 56 0.32 11.24 5.21
CA PRO A 56 -0.68 11.84 4.33
C PRO A 56 -0.63 13.37 4.26
N ASP A 57 -0.27 14.03 5.37
CA ASP A 57 -0.32 15.49 5.49
C ASP A 57 0.87 16.21 4.82
N LYS A 58 1.96 15.49 4.54
CA LYS A 58 3.15 16.06 3.88
C LYS A 58 2.93 16.17 2.38
N LYS A 59 2.42 17.31 1.93
CA LYS A 59 2.16 17.61 0.51
C LYS A 59 3.41 18.13 -0.22
N GLY A 60 3.36 18.11 -1.55
CA GLY A 60 4.46 18.57 -2.40
C GLY A 60 5.57 17.53 -2.56
N VAL A 61 6.82 17.96 -2.47
CA VAL A 61 8.02 17.10 -2.57
C VAL A 61 8.68 17.01 -1.20
N PRO A 62 8.18 16.15 -0.29
CA PRO A 62 8.81 15.97 1.02
C PRO A 62 10.23 15.41 0.85
N THR A 63 11.16 15.83 1.71
CA THR A 63 12.56 15.35 1.74
C THR A 63 12.94 14.97 3.17
N GLY A 64 14.05 14.23 3.34
CA GLY A 64 14.60 13.88 4.65
C GLY A 64 13.68 13.01 5.51
N PHE A 65 12.93 12.10 4.87
CA PHE A 65 12.08 11.15 5.59
C PHE A 65 12.57 9.73 5.36
N VAL A 66 12.48 8.91 6.41
CA VAL A 66 12.71 7.47 6.36
C VAL A 66 11.38 6.76 6.13
N LEU A 67 11.38 5.73 5.29
CA LEU A 67 10.19 4.98 4.92
C LEU A 67 10.01 3.76 5.84
N PRO A 68 9.03 3.76 6.77
CA PRO A 68 8.82 2.64 7.68
C PRO A 68 8.06 1.51 6.98
N ILE A 69 8.69 0.35 6.88
CA ILE A 69 8.14 -0.87 6.29
C ILE A 69 7.73 -1.78 7.45
N ARG A 70 6.43 -1.91 7.66
CA ARG A 70 5.88 -2.68 8.78
C ARG A 70 5.81 -4.17 8.48
N ASP A 71 5.41 -4.52 7.27
CA ASP A 71 5.20 -5.91 6.86
C ASP A 71 5.50 -6.06 5.37
N VAL A 72 5.78 -7.28 4.92
CA VAL A 72 5.99 -7.62 3.51
C VAL A 72 5.17 -8.86 3.17
N ARG A 73 4.41 -8.78 2.09
CA ARG A 73 3.58 -9.88 1.61
C ARG A 73 3.92 -10.22 0.17
N ALA A 74 3.77 -11.48 -0.21
CA ALA A 74 4.07 -11.94 -1.56
C ALA A 74 2.80 -12.46 -2.24
N SER A 75 2.45 -11.85 -3.37
CA SER A 75 1.38 -12.31 -4.26
C SER A 75 1.99 -13.16 -5.36
N ILE A 76 2.31 -14.42 -5.04
CA ILE A 76 3.05 -15.31 -5.95
C ILE A 76 2.29 -15.57 -7.25
N GLY A 77 0.97 -15.79 -7.19
CA GLY A 77 0.15 -15.99 -8.40
C GLY A 77 0.12 -14.76 -9.32
N ALA A 78 0.22 -13.56 -8.76
CA ALA A 78 0.30 -12.31 -9.53
C ALA A 78 1.74 -11.92 -9.88
N GLY A 79 2.75 -12.61 -9.33
CA GLY A 79 4.15 -12.40 -9.63
C GLY A 79 4.77 -11.16 -9.00
N PHE A 80 4.33 -10.69 -7.82
CA PHE A 80 4.96 -9.54 -7.15
C PHE A 80 4.99 -9.65 -5.62
N ILE A 81 5.89 -8.89 -5.00
CA ILE A 81 5.99 -8.72 -3.55
C ILE A 81 5.57 -7.29 -3.21
N TYR A 82 4.78 -7.10 -2.17
CA TYR A 82 4.31 -5.79 -1.74
C TYR A 82 4.64 -5.50 -0.28
N PRO A 83 5.53 -4.54 0.00
CA PRO A 83 5.75 -4.02 1.35
C PRO A 83 4.62 -3.09 1.75
N LEU A 84 4.15 -3.26 2.98
CA LEU A 84 3.16 -2.42 3.63
C LEU A 84 3.87 -1.29 4.39
N VAL A 85 3.73 -0.09 3.85
CA VAL A 85 4.26 1.15 4.41
C VAL A 85 3.19 1.79 5.30
N GLY A 86 3.49 1.93 6.59
CA GLY A 86 2.56 2.48 7.56
C GLY A 86 1.28 1.66 7.74
N THR A 87 0.19 2.35 8.09
CA THR A 87 -1.14 1.77 8.32
C THR A 87 -1.98 1.85 7.06
N MET A 88 -1.87 0.82 6.22
CA MET A 88 -2.79 0.59 5.09
C MET A 88 -4.01 -0.20 5.57
N SER A 89 -5.22 0.32 5.33
CA SER A 89 -6.44 -0.46 5.52
C SER A 89 -6.71 -1.30 4.28
N THR A 90 -6.87 -2.61 4.46
CA THR A 90 -7.26 -3.53 3.38
C THR A 90 -8.78 -3.71 3.30
N MET A 91 -9.52 -3.18 4.28
CA MET A 91 -10.98 -3.33 4.36
C MET A 91 -11.58 -1.97 4.74
N PRO A 92 -12.27 -1.27 3.82
CA PRO A 92 -12.96 -0.04 4.16
C PRO A 92 -14.14 -0.34 5.08
N GLY A 93 -14.34 0.51 6.08
CA GLY A 93 -15.55 0.50 6.90
C GLY A 93 -16.66 1.34 6.27
N LEU A 94 -17.89 1.19 6.77
CA LEU A 94 -18.99 2.07 6.42
C LEU A 94 -18.88 3.40 7.18
N PRO A 95 -19.25 4.54 6.56
CA PRO A 95 -19.33 5.83 7.24
C PRO A 95 -20.51 5.87 8.22
N THR A 96 -20.56 6.88 9.10
CA THR A 96 -21.65 7.05 10.09
C THR A 96 -23.04 7.08 9.46
N ARG A 97 -23.17 7.68 8.26
CA ARG A 97 -24.36 7.59 7.40
C ARG A 97 -23.97 6.91 6.09
N PRO A 98 -24.16 5.59 5.97
CA PRO A 98 -23.92 4.85 4.73
C PRO A 98 -24.89 5.26 3.62
N CYS A 99 -24.42 5.18 2.38
CA CYS A 99 -25.19 5.55 1.19
C CYS A 99 -26.44 4.67 0.98
N PHE A 100 -26.48 3.45 1.52
CA PHE A 100 -27.65 2.57 1.37
C PHE A 100 -28.95 3.14 1.95
N TYR A 101 -28.88 4.11 2.87
CA TYR A 101 -30.08 4.79 3.38
C TYR A 101 -30.82 5.58 2.31
N ASP A 102 -30.11 6.02 1.27
CA ASP A 102 -30.63 6.87 0.21
C ASP A 102 -30.82 6.08 -1.11
N ILE A 103 -30.44 4.79 -1.14
CA ILE A 103 -30.60 3.92 -2.30
C ILE A 103 -32.00 3.31 -2.28
N ASP A 104 -32.77 3.55 -3.34
CA ASP A 104 -34.09 2.95 -3.55
C ASP A 104 -34.36 2.69 -5.04
N LEU A 105 -35.37 1.86 -5.33
CA LEU A 105 -35.81 1.52 -6.68
C LEU A 105 -37.27 1.96 -6.86
N ASP A 106 -37.52 2.80 -7.86
CA ASP A 106 -38.89 3.11 -8.26
C ASP A 106 -39.51 1.88 -8.95
N PRO A 107 -40.60 1.29 -8.41
CA PRO A 107 -41.21 0.07 -8.95
C PRO A 107 -41.99 0.28 -10.25
N GLU A 108 -42.30 1.52 -10.65
CA GLU A 108 -43.00 1.81 -11.91
C GLU A 108 -42.04 2.17 -13.02
N THR A 109 -41.06 3.02 -12.73
CA THR A 109 -40.08 3.49 -13.71
C THR A 109 -38.85 2.58 -13.81
N GLU A 110 -38.67 1.67 -12.85
CA GLU A 110 -37.48 0.82 -12.66
C GLU A 110 -36.17 1.64 -12.51
N GLU A 111 -36.29 2.93 -12.18
CA GLU A 111 -35.14 3.82 -11.98
C GLU A 111 -34.58 3.67 -10.56
N ILE A 112 -33.25 3.58 -10.47
CA ILE A 112 -32.53 3.52 -9.20
C ILE A 112 -32.17 4.93 -8.77
N THR A 113 -32.54 5.28 -7.53
CA THR A 113 -32.21 6.56 -6.90
C THR A 113 -31.07 6.38 -5.89
N GLY A 114 -30.25 7.42 -5.69
CA GLY A 114 -29.20 7.47 -4.65
C GLY A 114 -27.98 6.56 -4.85
N LEU A 115 -27.86 5.88 -6.00
CA LEU A 115 -26.71 5.03 -6.33
C LEU A 115 -25.49 5.82 -6.85
N PHE A 116 -25.72 7.02 -7.40
CA PHE A 116 -24.70 7.94 -7.92
C PHE A 116 -25.09 9.40 -7.68
#